data_AF-A0A7Z8KLE4-F1
#
_entry.id   AF-A0A7Z8KLE4-F1
#
_cell.length_a   1.000
_cell.length_b   1.000
_cell.length_c   1.000
_cell.angle_alpha   90.00
_cell.angle_beta   90.00
_cell.angle_gamma   90.00
#
_symmetry.space_group_name_H-M   'P 1'
#
loop_
_entity.id
_entity.type
_entity.pdbx_description
1 polymer ?
#
loop_
_entity_poly.entity_id
_entity_poly.type
_entity_poly.pdbx_seq_one_letter_code
_entity_poly.pdbx_strand_id
1 'polypeptide(L)'
;MENYRVDDLNSINIILNSCSKDMFDGLTFVVRPVVGAIGYLRSMHKSYVFQKEIEKITNIDFETREKILDVFSDLVIEKNDEDFIRQLEVKINELNEIKDVFSELDCHKLNIEPKQMHNILSISLRRLDRTIDSIRDEINSMMWDSDEDIDQLLTLDQVFISIQEIIKETLDLPINKSKDSSKLNTLVYSLLYIEAYRRQKVSLEEFQDFLSFLSLYNYKEGKSLKDNDAVFEVLTV
;
A
#
# COMPACT_ATOMS: atom_id res chain seq x y z
N MET A 1 24.78 4.88 27.55
CA MET A 1 23.90 5.92 26.96
C MET A 1 24.68 6.55 25.84
N GLU A 2 24.59 5.93 24.66
CA GLU A 2 25.21 6.46 23.45
C GLU A 2 24.25 7.48 22.83
N ASN A 3 24.80 8.66 22.56
CA ASN A 3 24.10 9.75 21.89
C ASN A 3 23.79 9.30 20.45
N TYR A 4 22.52 9.01 20.18
CA TYR A 4 21.99 9.06 18.82
C TYR A 4 22.09 10.52 18.35
N ARG A 5 23.11 10.82 17.55
CA ARG A 5 23.18 12.07 16.79
C ARG A 5 22.08 12.03 15.74
N VAL A 6 21.22 13.04 15.78
CA VAL A 6 20.06 13.27 14.89
C VAL A 6 20.50 14.07 13.64
N ASP A 7 21.77 14.00 13.25
CA ASP A 7 22.37 14.97 12.32
C ASP A 7 22.61 14.44 10.88
N ASP A 8 22.11 13.25 10.51
CA ASP A 8 22.24 12.71 9.12
C ASP A 8 20.97 11.94 8.69
N LEU A 9 19.78 12.49 8.92
CA LEU A 9 18.57 11.93 8.30
C LEU A 9 18.38 12.55 6.91
N ASN A 10 18.75 11.82 5.85
CA ASN A 10 18.34 12.13 4.47
C ASN A 10 16.85 12.48 4.45
N SER A 11 16.42 13.50 3.71
CA SER A 11 15.02 13.98 3.81
C SER A 11 13.97 12.99 3.36
N ILE A 12 14.35 11.99 2.55
CA ILE A 12 13.52 10.79 2.34
C ILE A 12 13.17 10.09 3.64
N ASN A 13 14.13 9.89 4.53
CA ASN A 13 13.86 9.26 5.82
C ASN A 13 12.97 10.16 6.67
N ILE A 14 13.06 11.49 6.53
CA ILE A 14 12.15 12.41 7.22
C ILE A 14 10.71 12.22 6.72
N ILE A 15 10.48 12.25 5.40
CA ILE A 15 9.16 12.04 4.79
C ILE A 15 8.63 10.65 5.13
N LEU A 16 9.41 9.60 4.88
CA LEU A 16 8.95 8.24 5.08
C LEU A 16 8.70 7.94 6.58
N ASN A 17 9.44 8.58 7.50
CA ASN A 17 9.13 8.50 8.93
C ASN A 17 7.91 9.33 9.33
N SER A 18 7.69 10.52 8.76
CA SER A 18 6.49 11.33 9.01
C SER A 18 5.23 10.60 8.52
N CYS A 19 5.35 9.86 7.42
CA CYS A 19 4.27 9.10 6.79
C CYS A 19 4.15 7.63 7.27
N SER A 20 4.94 7.16 8.25
CA SER A 20 4.87 5.77 8.74
C SER A 20 3.46 5.33 9.14
N LYS A 21 2.70 6.25 9.76
CA LYS A 21 1.29 6.01 10.10
C LYS A 21 0.45 5.78 8.86
N ASP A 22 0.61 6.67 7.88
CA ASP A 22 -0.13 6.68 6.64
C ASP A 22 0.16 5.43 5.80
N MET A 23 1.40 4.95 5.81
CA MET A 23 1.79 3.68 5.19
C MET A 23 1.15 2.47 5.87
N PHE A 24 1.14 2.43 7.20
CA PHE A 24 0.44 1.37 7.93
C PHE A 24 -1.06 1.40 7.70
N ASP A 25 -1.69 2.56 7.80
CA ASP A 25 -3.12 2.73 7.55
C ASP A 25 -3.44 2.32 6.10
N GLY A 26 -2.62 2.74 5.14
CA GLY A 26 -2.71 2.35 3.73
C GLY A 26 -2.63 0.84 3.51
N LEU A 27 -1.67 0.16 4.14
CA LEU A 27 -1.56 -1.30 4.12
C LEU A 27 -2.83 -1.96 4.66
N THR A 28 -3.33 -1.50 5.81
CA THR A 28 -4.56 -2.05 6.40
C THR A 28 -5.80 -1.79 5.55
N PHE A 29 -5.86 -0.66 4.82
CA PHE A 29 -6.96 -0.35 3.90
C PHE A 29 -7.05 -1.33 2.74
N VAL A 30 -5.93 -1.93 2.32
CA VAL A 30 -5.91 -2.94 1.26
C VAL A 30 -6.14 -4.33 1.86
N VAL A 31 -5.43 -4.68 2.94
CA VAL A 31 -5.47 -6.03 3.55
C VAL A 31 -6.79 -6.30 4.28
N ARG A 32 -7.36 -5.29 4.97
CA ARG A 32 -8.66 -5.34 5.65
C ARG A 32 -9.48 -4.07 5.35
N PRO A 33 -10.12 -3.98 4.18
CA PRO A 33 -10.75 -2.75 3.68
C PRO A 33 -11.85 -2.14 4.57
N VAL A 34 -12.44 -2.90 5.49
CA VAL A 34 -13.41 -2.37 6.46
C VAL A 34 -12.84 -1.24 7.33
N VAL A 35 -11.53 -1.22 7.58
CA VAL A 35 -10.84 -0.17 8.34
C VAL A 35 -10.95 1.18 7.61
N GLY A 36 -10.68 1.20 6.31
CA GLY A 36 -10.76 2.40 5.49
C GLY A 36 -12.19 2.89 5.22
N ALA A 37 -13.22 2.07 5.45
CA ALA A 37 -14.61 2.40 5.09
C ALA A 37 -15.54 2.64 6.30
N ILE A 38 -15.01 2.96 7.49
CA ILE A 38 -15.83 3.10 8.71
C ILE A 38 -17.01 4.09 8.56
N GLY A 39 -16.83 5.19 7.83
CA GLY A 39 -17.89 6.16 7.56
C GLY A 39 -19.07 5.55 6.76
N TYR A 40 -18.77 4.67 5.81
CA TYR A 40 -19.77 3.93 5.06
C TYR A 40 -20.46 2.86 5.92
N LEU A 41 -19.69 2.13 6.73
CA LEU A 41 -20.24 1.16 7.68
C LEU A 41 -21.19 1.83 8.69
N ARG A 42 -20.91 3.06 9.10
CA ARG A 42 -21.81 3.87 9.94
C ARG A 42 -23.13 4.16 9.24
N SER A 43 -23.09 4.52 7.96
CA SER A 43 -24.31 4.76 7.16
C SER A 43 -25.17 3.51 6.98
N MET A 44 -24.57 2.32 7.07
CA MET A 44 -25.26 1.02 7.05
C MET A 44 -25.75 0.57 8.42
N HIS A 45 -25.59 1.38 9.46
CA HIS A 45 -25.80 0.98 10.86
C HIS A 45 -25.00 -0.28 11.25
N LYS A 46 -23.86 -0.55 10.58
CA LYS A 46 -22.96 -1.67 10.88
C LYS A 46 -21.68 -1.22 11.60
N SER A 47 -21.44 0.08 11.80
CA SER A 47 -20.20 0.56 12.43
C SER A 47 -19.95 -0.04 13.80
N TYR A 48 -20.99 -0.22 14.63
CA TYR A 48 -20.84 -0.76 15.99
C TYR A 48 -20.20 -2.15 16.03
N VAL A 49 -20.33 -2.92 14.95
CA VAL A 49 -19.76 -4.27 14.82
C VAL A 49 -18.24 -4.19 14.62
N PHE A 50 -17.74 -3.16 13.96
CA PHE A 50 -16.32 -3.03 13.61
C PHE A 50 -15.59 -1.96 14.42
N GLN A 51 -16.32 -1.10 15.13
CA GLN A 51 -15.78 0.14 15.69
C GLN A 51 -14.65 -0.14 16.69
N LYS A 52 -14.84 -1.10 17.59
CA LYS A 52 -13.86 -1.44 18.62
C LYS A 52 -12.56 -1.96 17.99
N GLU A 53 -12.67 -2.79 16.95
CA GLU A 53 -11.56 -3.44 16.25
C GLU A 53 -10.81 -2.43 15.38
N ILE A 54 -11.54 -1.55 14.69
CA ILE A 54 -10.95 -0.44 13.92
C ILE A 54 -10.24 0.53 14.87
N GLU A 55 -10.85 0.91 16.00
CA GLU A 55 -10.22 1.77 17.00
C GLU A 55 -8.94 1.14 17.56
N LYS A 56 -8.89 -0.18 17.76
CA LYS A 56 -7.67 -0.87 18.18
C LYS A 56 -6.55 -0.72 17.14
N ILE A 57 -6.84 -0.92 15.85
CA ILE A 57 -5.83 -0.79 14.78
C ILE A 57 -5.36 0.66 14.62
N THR A 58 -6.28 1.61 14.56
CA THR A 58 -5.94 3.02 14.31
C THR A 58 -5.19 3.66 15.49
N ASN A 59 -5.33 3.10 16.70
CA ASN A 59 -4.67 3.58 17.92
C ASN A 59 -3.48 2.72 18.36
N ILE A 60 -2.98 1.82 17.51
CA ILE A 60 -1.70 1.14 17.77
C ILE A 60 -0.62 2.20 17.97
N ASP A 61 0.15 2.07 19.05
CA ASP A 61 1.23 3.00 19.35
C ASP A 61 2.34 2.92 18.31
N PHE A 62 3.14 3.99 18.22
CA PHE A 62 4.19 4.10 17.23
C PHE A 62 5.17 2.92 17.27
N GLU A 63 5.63 2.50 18.45
CA GLU A 63 6.64 1.46 18.57
C GLU A 63 6.11 0.10 18.11
N THR A 64 4.89 -0.24 18.50
CA THR A 64 4.22 -1.47 18.06
C THR A 64 3.98 -1.47 16.55
N ARG A 65 3.52 -0.34 16.00
CA ARG A 65 3.29 -0.19 14.55
C ARG A 65 4.59 -0.37 13.77
N GLU A 66 5.68 0.25 14.23
CA GLU A 66 6.99 0.11 13.61
C GLU A 66 7.50 -1.33 13.65
N LYS A 67 7.27 -2.06 14.75
CA LYS A 67 7.61 -3.51 14.82
C LYS A 67 6.82 -4.34 13.82
N ILE A 68 5.53 -4.06 13.66
CA ILE A 68 4.67 -4.77 12.71
C ILE A 68 5.14 -4.51 11.26
N LEU A 69 5.37 -3.24 10.91
CA LEU A 69 5.89 -2.87 9.59
C LEU A 69 7.26 -3.48 9.32
N ASP A 70 8.12 -3.58 10.34
CA ASP A 70 9.42 -4.23 10.23
C ASP A 70 9.27 -5.69 9.80
N VAL A 71 8.44 -6.45 10.52
CA VAL A 71 8.16 -7.87 10.22
C VAL A 71 7.54 -8.05 8.83
N PHE A 72 6.63 -7.17 8.43
CA PHE A 72 6.00 -7.25 7.11
C PHE A 72 6.95 -6.89 5.97
N SER A 73 7.83 -5.91 6.18
CA SER A 73 8.82 -5.52 5.17
C SER A 73 9.87 -6.59 4.89
N ASP A 74 10.07 -7.56 5.81
CA ASP A 74 10.96 -8.70 5.53
C ASP A 74 10.43 -9.60 4.40
N LEU A 75 9.11 -9.66 4.24
CA LEU A 75 8.45 -10.52 3.24
C LEU A 75 8.73 -10.12 1.79
N VAL A 76 9.08 -8.86 1.55
CA VAL A 76 9.32 -8.35 0.18
C VAL A 76 10.79 -8.38 -0.23
N ILE A 77 11.69 -8.67 0.72
CA ILE A 77 13.12 -8.88 0.48
C ILE A 77 13.37 -10.32 0.03
N GLU A 78 12.66 -11.26 0.66
CA GLU A 78 12.67 -12.67 0.28
C GLU A 78 11.91 -12.83 -1.06
N LYS A 79 12.66 -12.83 -2.18
CA LYS A 79 12.16 -12.83 -3.56
C LYS A 79 10.80 -13.53 -3.77
N ASN A 80 9.80 -12.68 -4.01
CA ASN A 80 8.59 -12.85 -4.83
C ASN A 80 8.16 -14.31 -5.12
N ASP A 81 7.48 -14.91 -4.14
CA ASP A 81 6.78 -16.18 -4.34
C ASP A 81 5.34 -15.89 -4.80
N GLU A 82 4.75 -16.79 -5.61
CA GLU A 82 3.32 -16.77 -6.02
C GLU A 82 2.33 -16.74 -4.84
N ASP A 83 2.86 -16.80 -3.62
CA ASP A 83 2.20 -17.01 -2.36
C ASP A 83 2.37 -15.87 -1.34
N PHE A 84 2.90 -14.72 -1.75
CA PHE A 84 3.17 -13.56 -0.89
C PHE A 84 2.02 -13.22 0.08
N ILE A 85 0.76 -13.22 -0.39
CA ILE A 85 -0.40 -12.95 0.49
C ILE A 85 -0.59 -14.01 1.56
N ARG A 86 -0.39 -15.30 1.24
CA ARG A 86 -0.47 -16.36 2.26
C ARG A 86 0.63 -16.18 3.30
N GLN A 87 1.84 -15.81 2.89
CA GLN A 87 2.94 -15.53 3.82
C GLN A 87 2.63 -14.32 4.71
N LEU A 88 2.05 -13.25 4.14
CA LEU A 88 1.59 -12.09 4.91
C LEU A 88 0.52 -12.49 5.94
N GLU A 89 -0.46 -13.30 5.56
CA GLU A 89 -1.48 -13.81 6.47
C GLU A 89 -0.87 -14.71 7.57
N VAL A 90 0.16 -15.51 7.27
CA VAL A 90 0.90 -16.25 8.30
C VAL A 90 1.57 -15.28 9.29
N LYS A 91 2.25 -14.23 8.81
CA LYS A 91 2.87 -13.21 9.67
C LYS A 91 1.84 -12.46 10.53
N ILE A 92 0.70 -12.10 9.97
CA ILE A 92 -0.41 -11.51 10.74
C ILE A 92 -0.84 -12.43 11.89
N ASN A 93 -0.89 -13.75 11.64
CA ASN A 93 -1.30 -14.74 12.64
C ASN A 93 -0.21 -15.07 13.69
N GLU A 94 1.04 -14.72 13.43
CA GLU A 94 2.16 -14.83 14.37
C GLU A 94 2.25 -13.62 15.31
N LEU A 95 1.71 -12.47 14.90
CA LEU A 95 1.76 -11.21 15.65
C LEU A 95 0.58 -11.08 16.62
N ASN A 96 0.83 -11.31 17.92
CA ASN A 96 -0.19 -11.25 18.97
C ASN A 96 -0.89 -9.88 19.06
N GLU A 97 -0.23 -8.81 18.64
CA GLU A 97 -0.70 -7.44 18.70
C GLU A 97 -1.88 -7.18 17.75
N ILE A 98 -1.94 -7.89 16.62
CA ILE A 98 -2.94 -7.66 15.56
C ILE A 98 -3.76 -8.89 15.19
N LYS A 99 -3.28 -10.11 15.49
CA LYS A 99 -3.93 -11.37 15.13
C LYS A 99 -5.42 -11.40 15.48
N ASP A 100 -5.73 -11.17 16.76
CA ASP A 100 -7.12 -11.25 17.24
C ASP A 100 -7.99 -10.20 16.56
N VAL A 101 -7.45 -8.99 16.35
CA VAL A 101 -8.19 -7.91 15.72
C VAL A 101 -8.49 -8.21 14.25
N PHE A 102 -7.50 -8.70 13.50
CA PHE A 102 -7.67 -9.07 12.09
C PHE A 102 -8.63 -10.26 11.93
N SER A 103 -8.55 -11.25 12.83
CA SER A 103 -9.48 -12.38 12.85
C SER A 103 -10.92 -11.92 13.10
N GLU A 104 -11.16 -11.00 14.04
CA GLU A 104 -12.51 -10.47 14.31
C GLU A 104 -13.05 -9.65 13.13
N LEU A 105 -12.22 -8.81 12.52
CA LEU A 105 -12.60 -8.09 11.29
C LEU A 105 -12.99 -9.06 10.17
N ASP A 106 -12.30 -10.19 10.06
CA ASP A 106 -12.61 -11.23 9.09
C ASP A 106 -13.90 -11.97 9.40
N CYS A 107 -14.19 -12.27 10.66
CA CYS A 107 -15.47 -12.84 11.07
C CYS A 107 -16.62 -11.88 10.72
N HIS A 108 -16.48 -10.61 11.05
CA HIS A 108 -17.50 -9.61 10.81
C HIS A 108 -17.75 -9.35 9.31
N LYS A 109 -16.71 -9.43 8.46
CA LYS A 109 -16.83 -9.22 7.01
C LYS A 109 -17.70 -10.27 6.32
N LEU A 110 -17.84 -11.47 6.88
CA LEU A 110 -18.67 -12.54 6.32
C LEU A 110 -20.15 -12.16 6.22
N ASN A 111 -20.61 -11.20 7.04
CA ASN A 111 -21.99 -10.72 7.07
C ASN A 111 -22.23 -9.49 6.17
N ILE A 112 -21.31 -9.20 5.25
CA ILE A 112 -21.41 -8.08 4.29
C ILE A 112 -21.61 -8.65 2.89
N GLU A 113 -22.61 -8.13 2.17
CA GLU A 113 -22.89 -8.59 0.82
C GLU A 113 -21.75 -8.24 -0.14
N PRO A 114 -21.48 -9.04 -1.20
CA PRO A 114 -20.38 -8.79 -2.13
C PRO A 114 -20.38 -7.38 -2.75
N LYS A 115 -21.56 -6.84 -3.10
CA LYS A 115 -21.70 -5.48 -3.62
C LYS A 115 -21.31 -4.42 -2.59
N GLN A 116 -21.68 -4.62 -1.33
CA GLN A 116 -21.31 -3.73 -0.22
C GLN A 116 -19.80 -3.81 0.03
N MET A 117 -19.21 -5.00 -0.05
CA MET A 117 -17.78 -5.21 0.11
C MET A 117 -16.97 -4.55 -1.01
N HIS A 118 -17.45 -4.60 -2.26
CA HIS A 118 -16.84 -3.86 -3.38
C HIS A 118 -16.85 -2.35 -3.14
N ASN A 119 -17.96 -1.79 -2.66
CA ASN A 119 -18.01 -0.37 -2.27
C ASN A 119 -17.05 -0.04 -1.12
N ILE A 120 -16.95 -0.91 -0.11
CA ILE A 120 -16.00 -0.77 1.00
C ILE A 120 -14.57 -0.72 0.46
N LEU A 121 -14.19 -1.66 -0.39
CA LEU A 121 -12.88 -1.68 -1.04
C LEU A 121 -12.63 -0.41 -1.84
N SER A 122 -13.59 0.02 -2.66
CA SER A 122 -13.49 1.24 -3.46
C SER A 122 -13.26 2.50 -2.59
N ILE A 123 -13.97 2.60 -1.46
CA ILE A 123 -13.79 3.71 -0.51
C ILE A 123 -12.40 3.67 0.10
N SER A 124 -11.93 2.50 0.51
CA SER A 124 -10.62 2.33 1.14
C SER A 124 -9.47 2.62 0.18
N LEU A 125 -9.58 2.18 -1.07
CA LEU A 125 -8.64 2.51 -2.14
C LEU A 125 -8.61 4.01 -2.46
N ARG A 126 -9.76 4.69 -2.50
CA ARG A 126 -9.81 6.15 -2.66
C ARG A 126 -9.21 6.92 -1.48
N ARG A 127 -9.24 6.35 -0.27
CA ARG A 127 -8.55 6.96 0.88
C ARG A 127 -7.05 6.77 0.76
N LEU A 128 -6.60 5.58 0.39
CA LEU A 128 -5.19 5.33 0.08
C LEU A 128 -4.67 6.28 -1.01
N ASP A 129 -5.42 6.48 -2.10
CA ASP A 129 -5.05 7.38 -3.19
C ASP A 129 -4.80 8.83 -2.68
N ARG A 130 -5.70 9.35 -1.85
CA ARG A 130 -5.54 10.68 -1.23
C ARG A 130 -4.38 10.75 -0.25
N THR A 131 -4.14 9.67 0.49
CA THR A 131 -2.98 9.59 1.36
C THR A 131 -1.70 9.68 0.53
N ILE A 132 -1.62 8.96 -0.59
CA ILE A 132 -0.48 9.04 -1.50
C ILE A 132 -0.35 10.45 -2.09
N ASP A 133 -1.43 11.09 -2.53
CA ASP A 133 -1.40 12.50 -2.99
C ASP A 133 -0.73 13.41 -1.94
N SER A 134 -1.11 13.27 -0.67
CA SER A 134 -0.53 14.07 0.43
C SER A 134 0.97 13.82 0.61
N ILE A 135 1.43 12.56 0.49
CA ILE A 135 2.85 12.22 0.59
C ILE A 135 3.63 12.82 -0.58
N ARG A 136 3.06 12.74 -1.79
CA ARG A 136 3.66 13.30 -3.01
C ARG A 136 3.76 14.82 -2.96
N ASP A 137 2.77 15.50 -2.40
CA ASP A 137 2.83 16.96 -2.19
C ASP A 137 3.98 17.33 -1.24
N GLU A 138 4.23 16.54 -0.20
CA GLU A 138 5.38 16.73 0.71
C GLU A 138 6.72 16.48 0.00
N ILE A 139 6.83 15.41 -0.79
CA ILE A 139 8.00 15.11 -1.64
C ILE A 139 8.28 16.28 -2.60
N ASN A 140 7.26 16.73 -3.34
CA ASN A 140 7.38 17.82 -4.30
C ASN A 140 7.78 19.13 -3.64
N SER A 141 7.36 19.37 -2.39
CA SER A 141 7.80 20.54 -1.64
C SER A 141 9.29 20.48 -1.31
N MET A 142 9.80 19.32 -0.88
CA MET A 142 11.22 19.15 -0.52
C MET A 142 12.16 19.16 -1.73
N MET A 143 11.70 18.77 -2.93
CA MET A 143 12.51 18.85 -4.16
C MET A 143 13.01 20.27 -4.49
N TRP A 144 12.36 21.32 -3.94
CA TRP A 144 12.77 22.70 -4.16
C TRP A 144 13.90 23.16 -3.24
N ASP A 145 14.26 22.36 -2.22
CA ASP A 145 15.34 22.68 -1.28
C ASP A 145 16.69 22.27 -1.89
N SER A 146 17.69 23.16 -1.79
CA SER A 146 18.95 23.05 -2.55
C SER A 146 19.92 21.98 -2.07
N ASP A 147 19.69 21.42 -0.88
CA ASP A 147 20.59 20.49 -0.20
C ASP A 147 20.10 19.03 -0.26
N GLU A 148 19.07 18.77 -1.08
CA GLU A 148 18.40 17.47 -1.16
C GLU A 148 18.91 16.56 -2.28
N ASP A 149 18.78 15.24 -2.05
CA ASP A 149 19.00 14.23 -3.09
C ASP A 149 17.76 14.14 -3.99
N ILE A 150 17.75 14.96 -5.04
CA ILE A 150 16.66 15.07 -6.00
C ILE A 150 16.38 13.74 -6.71
N ASP A 151 17.42 12.97 -7.04
CA ASP A 151 17.26 11.70 -7.77
C ASP A 151 16.51 10.67 -6.92
N GLN A 152 16.84 10.61 -5.64
CA GLN A 152 16.12 9.79 -4.67
C GLN A 152 14.66 10.24 -4.51
N LEU A 153 14.40 11.54 -4.35
CA LEU A 153 13.05 12.08 -4.19
C LEU A 153 12.19 11.81 -5.44
N LEU A 154 12.77 11.95 -6.64
CA LEU A 154 12.10 11.67 -7.92
C LEU A 154 11.75 10.20 -8.05
N THR A 155 12.67 9.30 -7.65
CA THR A 155 12.42 7.86 -7.67
C THR A 155 11.23 7.51 -6.76
N LEU A 156 11.18 8.09 -5.55
CA LEU A 156 10.09 7.87 -4.62
C LEU A 156 8.75 8.40 -5.14
N ASP A 157 8.71 9.63 -5.70
CA ASP A 157 7.51 10.18 -6.33
C ASP A 157 7.00 9.27 -7.47
N GLN A 158 7.90 8.78 -8.32
CA GLN A 158 7.55 7.89 -9.43
C GLN A 158 6.99 6.55 -8.96
N VAL A 159 7.52 5.97 -7.88
CA VAL A 159 6.94 4.76 -7.28
C VAL A 159 5.51 5.02 -6.80
N PHE A 160 5.28 6.15 -6.13
CA PHE A 160 3.93 6.53 -5.70
C PHE A 160 2.98 6.76 -6.89
N ILE A 161 3.43 7.39 -7.97
CA ILE A 161 2.65 7.52 -9.21
C ILE A 161 2.24 6.14 -9.73
N SER A 162 3.18 5.19 -9.83
CA SER A 162 2.86 3.84 -10.30
C SER A 162 1.85 3.13 -9.40
N ILE A 163 1.92 3.34 -8.08
CA ILE A 163 0.92 2.81 -7.13
C ILE A 163 -0.46 3.44 -7.40
N GLN A 164 -0.55 4.75 -7.62
CA GLN A 164 -1.82 5.42 -7.94
C GLN A 164 -2.45 4.90 -9.23
N GLU A 165 -1.65 4.58 -10.25
CA GLU A 165 -2.13 3.93 -11.47
C GLU A 165 -2.77 2.56 -11.16
N ILE A 166 -2.11 1.73 -10.35
CA ILE A 166 -2.68 0.43 -9.92
C ILE A 166 -3.98 0.64 -9.14
N ILE A 167 -4.06 1.65 -8.27
CA ILE A 167 -5.28 1.99 -7.54
C ILE A 167 -6.42 2.35 -8.50
N LYS A 168 -6.16 3.22 -9.48
CA LYS A 168 -7.16 3.64 -10.48
C LYS A 168 -7.68 2.45 -11.28
N GLU A 169 -6.79 1.60 -11.78
CA GLU A 169 -7.20 0.39 -12.50
C GLU A 169 -7.99 -0.59 -11.61
N THR A 170 -7.62 -0.68 -10.32
CA THR A 170 -8.32 -1.54 -9.36
C THR A 170 -9.73 -1.01 -9.06
N LEU A 171 -9.92 0.31 -9.02
CA LEU A 171 -11.21 0.95 -8.84
C LEU A 171 -12.17 0.70 -10.02
N ASP A 172 -11.64 0.52 -11.22
CA ASP A 172 -12.42 0.22 -12.43
C ASP A 172 -12.76 -1.28 -12.58
N LEU A 173 -12.29 -2.14 -11.67
CA LEU A 173 -12.60 -3.56 -11.72
C LEU A 173 -14.09 -3.84 -11.41
N PRO A 174 -14.75 -4.70 -12.22
CA PRO A 174 -16.10 -5.12 -11.93
C PRO A 174 -16.16 -5.99 -10.66
N ILE A 175 -17.31 -5.97 -9.98
CA ILE A 175 -17.55 -6.65 -8.68
C ILE A 175 -17.14 -8.14 -8.69
N ASN A 176 -17.29 -8.81 -9.83
CA ASN A 176 -16.99 -10.24 -9.98
C ASN A 176 -15.49 -10.56 -10.18
N LYS A 177 -14.63 -9.55 -10.35
CA LYS A 177 -13.17 -9.73 -10.53
C LYS A 177 -12.34 -9.17 -9.38
N SER A 178 -12.97 -8.61 -8.34
CA SER A 178 -12.28 -7.85 -7.29
C SER A 178 -11.66 -8.69 -6.17
N LYS A 179 -11.90 -10.02 -6.13
CA LYS A 179 -11.46 -10.87 -5.00
C LYS A 179 -10.10 -11.55 -5.17
N ASP A 180 -9.61 -11.68 -6.42
CA ASP A 180 -8.36 -12.38 -6.75
C ASP A 180 -7.52 -11.54 -7.73
N SER A 181 -7.47 -10.22 -7.54
CA SER A 181 -6.66 -9.40 -8.44
C SER A 181 -5.21 -9.43 -7.97
N SER A 182 -4.32 -9.91 -8.85
CA SER A 182 -2.89 -9.63 -8.82
C SER A 182 -2.62 -8.17 -8.42
N LYS A 183 -3.46 -7.23 -8.86
CA LYS A 183 -3.43 -5.81 -8.52
C LYS A 183 -3.44 -5.52 -7.02
N LEU A 184 -4.33 -6.14 -6.23
CA LEU A 184 -4.34 -5.91 -4.77
C LEU A 184 -3.06 -6.45 -4.11
N ASN A 185 -2.56 -7.59 -4.59
CA ASN A 185 -1.31 -8.16 -4.10
C ASN A 185 -0.13 -7.25 -4.44
N THR A 186 -0.08 -6.74 -5.67
CA THR A 186 0.93 -5.77 -6.09
C THR A 186 0.85 -4.50 -5.25
N LEU A 187 -0.35 -3.97 -4.95
CA LEU A 187 -0.49 -2.80 -4.07
C LEU A 187 0.12 -3.04 -2.68
N VAL A 188 -0.23 -4.17 -2.05
CA VAL A 188 0.31 -4.54 -0.73
C VAL A 188 1.83 -4.70 -0.80
N TYR A 189 2.33 -5.40 -1.82
CA TYR A 189 3.75 -5.58 -2.06
C TYR A 189 4.47 -4.23 -2.21
N SER A 190 3.93 -3.32 -3.03
CA SER A 190 4.54 -2.01 -3.26
C SER A 190 4.63 -1.15 -2.00
N LEU A 191 3.57 -1.14 -1.18
CA LEU A 191 3.58 -0.41 0.08
C LEU A 191 4.64 -0.98 1.04
N LEU A 192 4.78 -2.30 1.11
CA LEU A 192 5.79 -2.95 1.93
C LEU A 192 7.21 -2.79 1.37
N TYR A 193 7.37 -2.67 0.05
CA TYR A 193 8.67 -2.42 -0.57
C TYR A 193 9.18 -1.00 -0.28
N ILE A 194 8.29 0.00 -0.25
CA ILE A 194 8.62 1.34 0.25
C ILE A 194 9.05 1.28 1.71
N GLU A 195 8.36 0.49 2.55
CA GLU A 195 8.75 0.31 3.95
C GLU A 195 10.11 -0.40 4.10
N ALA A 196 10.41 -1.38 3.26
CA ALA A 196 11.73 -2.01 3.21
C ALA A 196 12.82 -0.99 2.84
N TYR A 197 12.52 -0.08 1.89
CA TYR A 197 13.43 1.00 1.48
C TYR A 197 13.65 2.03 2.61
N ARG A 198 12.57 2.49 3.25
CA ARG A 198 12.64 3.38 4.44
C ARG A 198 13.57 2.81 5.52
N ARG A 199 13.51 1.49 5.71
CA ARG A 199 14.28 0.74 6.71
C ARG A 199 15.69 0.36 6.25
N GLN A 200 16.10 0.79 5.06
CA GLN A 200 17.40 0.49 4.44
C GLN A 200 17.65 -1.02 4.26
N LYS A 201 16.57 -1.81 4.14
CA LYS A 201 16.67 -3.25 3.87
C LYS A 201 16.86 -3.55 2.39
N VAL A 202 16.53 -2.58 1.54
CA VAL A 202 16.83 -2.56 0.11
C VAL A 202 17.58 -1.27 -0.22
N SER A 203 18.50 -1.35 -1.16
CA SER A 203 19.29 -0.23 -1.66
C SER A 203 18.49 0.64 -2.63
N LEU A 204 18.99 1.85 -2.93
CA LEU A 204 18.40 2.72 -3.95
C LEU A 204 18.37 2.06 -5.34
N GLU A 205 19.42 1.32 -5.72
CA GLU A 205 19.47 0.59 -6.99
C GLU A 205 18.35 -0.46 -7.06
N GLU A 206 18.16 -1.26 -6.00
CA GLU A 206 17.05 -2.23 -5.91
C GLU A 206 15.67 -1.55 -5.90
N PHE A 207 15.58 -0.32 -5.39
CA PHE A 207 14.35 0.47 -5.42
C PHE A 207 14.04 1.03 -6.83
N GLN A 208 15.07 1.40 -7.59
CA GLN A 208 14.95 1.79 -9.00
C GLN A 208 14.58 0.60 -9.91
N ASP A 209 15.13 -0.58 -9.63
CA ASP A 209 14.74 -1.83 -10.29
C ASP A 209 13.26 -2.16 -10.01
N PHE A 210 12.82 -1.94 -8.77
CA PHE A 210 11.43 -2.10 -8.38
C PHE A 210 10.49 -1.12 -9.12
N LEU A 211 10.89 0.15 -9.26
CA LEU A 211 10.15 1.12 -10.08
C LEU A 211 10.03 0.66 -11.54
N SER A 212 11.11 0.10 -12.11
CA SER A 212 11.10 -0.46 -13.46
C SER A 212 10.11 -1.63 -13.58
N PHE A 213 10.06 -2.49 -12.56
CA PHE A 213 9.07 -3.57 -12.45
C PHE A 213 7.63 -3.02 -12.42
N LEU A 214 7.34 -2.02 -11.59
CA LEU A 214 6.01 -1.41 -11.52
C LEU A 214 5.59 -0.77 -12.83
N SER A 215 6.52 -0.07 -13.49
CA SER A 215 6.28 0.55 -14.80
C SER A 215 5.91 -0.50 -15.86
N LEU A 216 6.61 -1.65 -15.87
CA LEU A 216 6.30 -2.77 -16.74
C LEU A 216 4.98 -3.46 -16.39
N TYR A 217 4.65 -3.55 -15.10
CA TYR A 217 3.38 -4.08 -14.63
C TYR A 217 2.21 -3.22 -15.12
N ASN A 218 2.25 -1.91 -14.89
CA ASN A 218 1.22 -0.96 -15.34
C ASN A 218 1.11 -0.94 -16.87
N TYR A 219 2.22 -1.01 -17.59
CA TYR A 219 2.18 -1.11 -19.05
C TYR A 219 1.45 -2.37 -19.55
N LYS A 220 1.65 -3.53 -18.89
CA LYS A 220 1.01 -4.79 -19.26
C LYS A 220 -0.48 -4.82 -18.91
N GLU A 221 -0.84 -4.32 -17.73
CA GLU A 221 -2.23 -4.32 -17.25
C GLU A 221 -3.08 -3.22 -17.91
N GLY A 222 -2.48 -2.09 -18.28
CA GLY A 222 -3.14 -0.97 -18.96
C GLY A 222 -3.44 -1.20 -20.45
N LYS A 223 -2.88 -2.25 -21.07
CA LYS A 223 -3.22 -2.62 -22.45
C LYS A 223 -4.63 -3.22 -22.51
N SER A 224 -5.57 -2.47 -23.10
CA SER A 224 -6.81 -3.06 -23.58
C SER A 224 -6.49 -3.99 -24.76
N LEU A 225 -7.24 -5.09 -24.91
CA LEU A 225 -7.14 -5.98 -26.08
C LEU A 225 -7.26 -5.23 -27.43
N LYS A 226 -7.83 -4.01 -27.46
CA LYS A 226 -7.98 -3.18 -28.66
C LYS A 226 -6.68 -2.47 -29.08
N ASP A 227 -5.76 -2.23 -28.15
CA ASP A 227 -4.51 -1.51 -28.45
C ASP A 227 -3.44 -2.44 -29.04
N ASN A 228 -3.60 -3.75 -28.89
CA ASN A 228 -2.75 -4.73 -29.58
C ASN A 228 -3.08 -4.82 -31.08
N ASP A 229 -4.32 -4.58 -31.50
CA ASP A 229 -4.69 -4.57 -32.92
C ASP A 229 -4.08 -3.36 -33.65
N ALA A 230 -4.01 -2.19 -32.99
CA ALA A 230 -3.41 -0.98 -33.56
C ALA A 230 -1.89 -1.10 -33.80
N VAL A 231 -1.18 -1.88 -32.98
CA VAL A 231 0.28 -2.10 -33.17
C VAL A 231 0.53 -3.06 -34.34
N PHE A 232 -0.38 -4.00 -34.62
CA PHE A 232 -0.24 -4.90 -35.77
C PHE A 232 -0.66 -4.26 -37.10
N GLU A 233 -1.60 -3.31 -37.11
CA GLU A 233 -1.95 -2.60 -38.36
C GLU A 233 -0.83 -1.68 -38.87
N VAL A 234 -0.04 -1.07 -37.98
CA VAL A 234 1.07 -0.17 -38.36
C VAL A 234 2.29 -0.93 -38.91
N LEU A 235 2.41 -2.24 -38.65
CA LEU A 235 3.51 -3.09 -39.14
C LEU A 235 3.18 -3.83 -40.45
N THR A 236 1.98 -3.65 -41.00
CA THR A 236 1.53 -4.30 -42.25
C THR A 236 1.30 -3.33 -43.42
N VAL A 237 1.81 -2.09 -43.35
CA VAL A 237 1.80 -1.13 -44.48
C VAL A 237 3.19 -0.92 -45.03
#